data_AF-A0A4Y2M8E3-F1
#
_entry.id   AF-A0A4Y2M8E3-F1
#
_cell.length_a   1.000
_cell.length_b   1.000
_cell.length_c   1.000
_cell.angle_alpha   90.00
_cell.angle_beta   90.00
_cell.angle_gamma   90.00
#
_symmetry.space_group_name_H-M   'P 1'
#
loop_
_entity.id
_entity.type
_entity.pdbx_description
1 polymer ?
#
loop_
_entity_poly.entity_id
_entity_poly.type
_entity_poly.pdbx_seq_one_letter_code
_entity_poly.pdbx_strand_id
1 'polypeptide(L)'
;MQKEEYEEWMSIEEDIPVAATITDLDIFSKQNQAIRVDDPNGNECVEENLPTNAEMSQALDILKRGVQHRSKNFKKQYDYEQYINELLRNNCRQATINEFFNCYF
;
A
#
# COMPACT_ATOMS: atom_id res chain seq x y z
N MET A 1 -8.34 -8.78 -5.88
CA MET A 1 -8.36 -7.29 -5.71
C MET A 1 -9.02 -6.69 -6.94
N GLN A 2 -9.83 -5.63 -6.83
CA GLN A 2 -10.33 -5.00 -8.06
C GLN A 2 -9.16 -4.31 -8.78
N LYS A 3 -9.16 -4.35 -10.11
CA LYS A 3 -8.09 -3.73 -10.92
C LYS A 3 -7.93 -2.25 -10.57
N GLU A 4 -9.05 -1.53 -10.46
CA GLU A 4 -9.08 -0.12 -10.11
C GLU A 4 -8.46 0.15 -8.72
N GLU A 5 -8.82 -0.65 -7.71
CA GLU A 5 -8.20 -0.55 -6.38
C GLU A 5 -6.69 -0.79 -6.46
N TYR A 6 -6.23 -1.83 -7.15
CA TYR A 6 -4.79 -2.12 -7.28
C TYR A 6 -4.04 -0.97 -7.97
N GLU A 7 -4.56 -0.46 -9.08
CA GLU A 7 -3.92 0.66 -9.79
C GLU A 7 -3.96 1.96 -8.94
N GLU A 8 -5.02 2.21 -8.17
CA GLU A 8 -5.09 3.35 -7.24
C GLU A 8 -4.02 3.24 -6.14
N TRP A 9 -3.86 2.06 -5.52
CA TRP A 9 -2.81 1.82 -4.53
C TRP A 9 -1.40 1.95 -5.10
N MET A 10 -1.18 1.51 -6.34
CA MET A 10 0.11 1.68 -7.04
C MET A 10 0.36 3.14 -7.44
N SER A 11 -0.67 3.90 -7.84
CA SER A 11 -0.56 5.34 -8.15
C SER A 11 -0.14 6.12 -6.92
N ILE A 12 -0.69 5.80 -5.74
CA ILE A 12 -0.29 6.43 -4.48
C ILE A 12 1.19 6.16 -4.19
N GLU A 13 1.72 4.96 -4.49
CA GLU A 13 3.14 4.65 -4.35
C GLU A 13 4.03 5.44 -5.33
N GLU A 14 3.58 5.68 -6.57
CA GLU A 14 4.31 6.46 -7.58
C GLU A 14 4.22 7.98 -7.37
N ASP A 15 3.08 8.49 -6.89
CA ASP A 15 2.82 9.92 -6.66
C ASP A 15 3.44 10.42 -5.35
N ILE A 16 3.72 9.53 -4.39
CA ILE A 16 4.58 9.85 -3.26
C ILE A 16 6.02 9.92 -3.80
N PRO A 17 6.68 11.09 -3.82
CA PRO A 17 8.02 11.17 -4.35
C PRO A 17 8.88 10.22 -3.51
N VAL A 18 9.48 9.22 -4.15
CA VAL A 18 10.50 8.33 -3.53
C VAL A 18 11.62 9.15 -2.86
N ALA A 19 11.74 10.44 -3.26
CA ALA A 19 12.70 11.43 -2.80
C ALA A 19 12.14 12.53 -1.87
N ALA A 20 10.87 12.50 -1.48
CA ALA A 20 10.43 13.25 -0.30
C ALA A 20 11.15 12.56 0.86
N THR A 21 12.34 13.08 1.17
CA THR A 21 13.21 12.60 2.23
C THR A 21 12.47 12.93 3.49
N ILE A 22 11.50 12.08 3.86
CA ILE A 22 10.89 12.10 5.17
C ILE A 22 12.02 11.63 6.06
N THR A 23 12.82 12.59 6.48
CA THR A 23 13.92 12.39 7.40
C THR A 23 13.31 11.94 8.71
N ASP A 24 14.01 11.07 9.45
CA ASP A 24 13.58 10.65 10.79
C ASP A 24 13.27 11.87 11.69
N LEU A 25 13.96 13.00 11.42
CA LEU A 25 13.73 14.31 12.02
C LEU A 25 12.32 14.89 11.76
N ASP A 26 11.76 14.73 10.56
CA ASP A 26 10.43 15.25 10.20
C ASP A 26 9.31 14.44 10.86
N ILE A 27 9.50 13.13 11.01
CA ILE A 27 8.55 12.25 11.69
C ILE A 27 8.60 12.51 13.20
N PHE A 28 9.81 12.56 13.76
CA PHE A 28 10.02 12.89 15.17
C PHE A 28 9.48 14.29 15.51
N SER A 29 9.71 15.27 14.65
CA SER A 29 9.18 16.63 14.81
C SER A 29 7.64 16.65 14.80
N LYS A 30 7.01 15.95 13.86
CA LYS A 30 5.54 15.86 13.79
C LYS A 30 4.92 15.14 14.99
N GLN A 31 5.52 14.06 15.48
CA GLN A 31 5.03 13.38 16.67
C GLN A 31 5.15 14.26 17.92
N ASN A 32 6.31 14.85 18.16
CA ASN A 32 6.49 15.75 19.31
C ASN A 32 5.56 16.97 19.25
N GLN A 33 5.24 17.46 18.06
CA GLN A 33 4.27 18.53 17.87
C GLN A 33 2.84 18.06 18.15
N ALA A 34 2.44 16.87 17.71
CA ALA A 34 1.14 16.29 18.03
C ALA A 34 0.95 16.01 19.53
N ILE A 35 1.99 15.52 20.20
CA ILE A 35 1.98 15.22 21.64
C ILE A 35 1.88 16.51 22.49
N ARG A 36 2.44 17.62 22.01
CA ARG A 36 2.39 18.93 22.69
C ARG A 36 1.06 19.68 22.54
N VAL A 37 0.19 19.29 21.60
CA VAL A 37 -1.06 20.01 21.31
C VAL A 37 -2.17 19.67 22.33
N ASP A 38 -2.02 18.60 23.11
CA ASP A 38 -3.07 18.09 24.01
C ASP A 38 -2.98 18.52 25.49
N ASP A 39 -1.95 19.28 25.92
CA ASP A 39 -1.91 19.84 27.30
C ASP A 39 -1.92 21.39 27.33
N PRO A 40 -3.09 22.03 27.43
CA PRO A 40 -3.20 23.47 27.65
C PRO A 40 -2.85 23.91 29.08
N ASN A 41 -2.61 22.98 30.02
CA ASN A 41 -2.43 23.28 31.44
C ASN A 41 -1.00 23.04 31.94
N GLY A 42 0.02 23.23 31.09
CA GLY A 42 1.41 23.49 31.50
C GLY A 42 1.96 22.61 32.63
N ASN A 43 1.48 21.36 32.75
CA ASN A 43 2.09 20.40 33.65
C ASN A 43 3.18 19.72 32.83
N GLU A 44 4.38 19.65 33.41
CA GLU A 44 5.55 19.08 32.76
C GLU A 44 5.15 17.77 32.08
N CYS A 45 5.19 17.79 30.74
CA CYS A 45 5.02 16.61 29.92
C CYS A 45 5.85 15.50 30.56
N VAL A 46 5.17 14.56 31.21
CA VAL A 46 5.82 13.41 31.81
C VAL A 46 6.63 12.80 30.68
N GLU A 47 7.94 12.65 30.91
CA GLU A 47 8.88 11.97 30.03
C GLU A 47 8.53 10.47 30.03
N GLU A 48 7.29 10.13 29.67
CA GLU A 48 6.88 8.76 29.38
C GLU A 48 7.58 8.35 28.10
N ASN A 49 8.78 7.76 28.26
CA ASN A 49 9.55 7.00 27.26
C ASN A 49 9.09 7.24 25.82
N LEU A 50 9.27 8.48 25.33
CA LEU A 50 9.02 8.77 23.94
C LEU A 50 10.00 7.90 23.14
N PRO A 51 9.53 7.15 22.13
CA PRO A 51 10.42 6.30 21.36
C PRO A 51 11.62 7.12 20.90
N THR A 52 12.82 6.61 21.12
CA THR A 52 14.01 7.37 20.74
C THR A 52 14.02 7.49 19.23
N ASN A 53 14.57 8.59 18.69
CA ASN A 53 14.72 8.77 17.24
C ASN A 53 15.25 7.50 16.54
N ALA A 54 16.21 6.81 17.17
CA ALA A 54 16.76 5.53 16.68
C ALA A 54 15.73 4.39 16.59
N GLU A 55 14.82 4.27 17.56
CA GLU A 55 13.75 3.25 17.56
C GLU A 55 12.71 3.55 16.48
N MET A 56 12.40 4.82 16.24
CA MET A 56 11.51 5.26 15.16
C MET A 56 12.12 4.97 13.78
N SER A 57 13.39 5.32 13.56
CA SER A 57 14.11 5.00 12.32
C SER A 57 14.10 3.49 12.06
N GLN A 58 14.30 2.69 13.11
CA GLN A 58 14.30 1.23 13.00
C GLN A 58 12.91 0.68 12.65
N ALA A 59 11.85 1.18 13.30
CA ALA A 59 10.48 0.79 12.98
C ALA A 59 10.11 1.16 11.53
N LEU A 60 10.55 2.34 11.06
CA LEU A 60 10.36 2.79 9.68
C LEU A 60 11.10 1.91 8.68
N ASP A 61 12.35 1.52 8.95
CA ASP A 61 13.11 0.61 8.06
C ASP A 61 12.47 -0.78 8.00
N ILE A 62 12.00 -1.31 9.14
CA ILE A 62 11.26 -2.59 9.21
C ILE A 62 9.98 -2.50 8.38
N LEU A 63 9.21 -1.42 8.55
CA LEU A 63 7.98 -1.19 7.77
C LEU A 63 8.29 -1.11 6.28
N LYS A 64 9.30 -0.32 5.88
CA LYS A 64 9.72 -0.16 4.49
C LYS A 64 10.14 -1.49 3.87
N ARG A 65 10.95 -2.29 4.57
CA ARG A 65 11.35 -3.63 4.12
C ARG A 65 10.14 -4.57 4.01
N GLY A 66 9.24 -4.53 4.99
CA GLY A 66 8.02 -5.33 4.99
C GLY A 66 7.10 -5.01 3.81
N VAL A 67 6.90 -3.73 3.55
CA VAL A 67 6.12 -3.22 2.42
C VAL A 67 6.79 -3.60 1.09
N GLN A 68 8.09 -3.32 0.92
CA GLN A 68 8.82 -3.64 -0.31
C GLN A 68 8.86 -5.14 -0.65
N HIS A 69 9.00 -6.00 0.36
CA HIS A 69 9.01 -7.45 0.12
C HIS A 69 7.61 -7.97 -0.21
N ARG A 70 6.58 -7.43 0.43
CA ARG A 70 5.19 -7.84 0.17
C ARG A 70 4.66 -7.26 -1.14
N SER A 71 5.01 -6.04 -1.53
CA SER A 71 4.55 -5.40 -2.78
C SER A 71 4.96 -6.19 -4.02
N LYS A 72 6.20 -6.71 -4.08
CA LYS A 72 6.65 -7.59 -5.16
C LYS A 72 5.84 -8.87 -5.28
N ASN A 73 5.43 -9.44 -4.15
CA ASN A 73 4.59 -10.64 -4.14
C ASN A 73 3.14 -10.31 -4.51
N PHE A 74 2.63 -9.15 -4.08
CA PHE A 74 1.31 -8.65 -4.47
C PHE A 74 1.21 -8.38 -5.97
N LYS A 75 2.21 -7.74 -6.59
CA LYS A 75 2.24 -7.51 -8.04
C LYS A 75 2.14 -8.82 -8.82
N LYS A 76 2.96 -9.81 -8.45
CA LYS A 76 2.93 -11.14 -9.09
C LYS A 76 1.57 -11.81 -8.94
N GLN A 77 0.99 -11.79 -7.73
CA GLN A 77 -0.32 -12.38 -7.49
C GLN A 77 -1.41 -11.70 -8.33
N TYR A 78 -1.39 -10.36 -8.37
CA TYR A 78 -2.31 -9.58 -9.19
C TYR A 78 -2.19 -9.92 -10.68
N ASP A 79 -0.97 -9.99 -11.21
CA ASP A 79 -0.74 -10.32 -12.62
C ASP A 79 -1.27 -11.73 -12.97
N TYR A 80 -1.08 -12.71 -12.08
CA TYR A 80 -1.67 -14.05 -12.23
C TYR A 80 -3.20 -14.04 -12.20
N GLU A 81 -3.81 -13.31 -11.26
CA GLU A 81 -5.27 -13.16 -11.18
C GLU A 81 -5.82 -12.53 -12.48
N GLN A 82 -5.18 -11.47 -12.99
CA GLN A 82 -5.58 -10.83 -14.25
C GLN A 82 -5.49 -11.79 -15.44
N TYR A 83 -4.40 -12.57 -15.55
CA TYR A 83 -4.23 -13.56 -16.61
C TYR A 83 -5.33 -14.63 -16.60
N ILE A 84 -5.67 -15.17 -15.43
CA ILE A 84 -6.74 -16.16 -15.29
C ILE A 84 -8.09 -15.56 -15.70
N ASN A 85 -8.38 -14.34 -15.25
CA ASN A 85 -9.64 -13.67 -15.60
C ASN A 85 -9.76 -13.42 -17.11
N GLU A 86 -8.68 -13.06 -17.79
CA GLU A 86 -8.66 -12.88 -19.23
C GLU A 86 -8.92 -14.20 -19.98
N LEU A 87 -8.27 -15.29 -19.55
CA LEU A 87 -8.52 -16.63 -20.10
C LEU A 87 -9.98 -17.06 -19.93
N LEU A 88 -10.55 -16.86 -18.74
CA LEU A 88 -11.95 -17.18 -18.47
C LEU A 88 -12.89 -16.36 -19.36
N ARG A 89 -12.66 -15.06 -19.50
CA ARG A 89 -13.45 -14.18 -20.37
C ARG A 89 -13.40 -14.62 -21.83
N ASN A 90 -12.22 -15.00 -22.33
CA ASN A 90 -12.06 -15.49 -23.70
C ASN A 90 -12.77 -16.83 -23.90
N ASN A 91 -12.67 -17.76 -22.94
CA ASN A 91 -13.40 -19.02 -22.97
C ASN A 91 -14.92 -18.82 -22.96
N CYS A 92 -15.46 -17.92 -22.14
CA CYS A 92 -16.88 -17.59 -22.14
C CYS A 92 -17.35 -17.08 -23.50
N ARG A 93 -16.59 -16.16 -24.13
CA ARG A 93 -16.91 -15.65 -25.46
C ARG A 93 -16.89 -16.76 -26.51
N GLN A 94 -15.90 -17.66 -26.44
CA GLN A 94 -15.82 -18.81 -27.34
C GLN A 94 -16.99 -19.77 -27.14
N ALA A 95 -17.39 -20.04 -25.90
CA ALA A 95 -18.55 -20.88 -25.59
C ALA A 95 -19.84 -20.30 -26.20
N THR A 96 -20.06 -18.98 -26.07
CA THR A 96 -21.19 -18.29 -26.70
C THR A 96 -21.19 -18.43 -28.23
N ILE A 97 -20.02 -18.33 -28.87
CA ILE A 97 -19.88 -18.49 -30.32
C ILE A 97 -20.19 -19.94 -30.72
N ASN A 98 -19.66 -20.92 -29.99
CA ASN A 98 -19.93 -22.34 -30.26
C ASN A 98 -21.41 -22.68 -30.10
N GLU A 99 -22.08 -22.10 -29.10
CA GLU A 99 -23.53 -22.24 -28.90
C GLU A 99 -24.31 -21.69 -30.09
N PHE A 100 -23.93 -20.51 -30.59
CA PHE A 100 -24.53 -19.95 -31.81
C PHE A 100 -24.41 -20.93 -32.99
N PHE A 101 -23.21 -21.45 -33.27
CA PHE A 101 -23.02 -22.38 -34.39
C PHE A 101 -23.82 -23.69 -34.23
N ASN A 102 -23.93 -24.24 -33.03
CA ASN A 102 -24.73 -25.44 -32.75
C ASN A 102 -26.24 -25.22 -32.92
N CYS A 103 -26.74 -23.98 -32.84
CA CYS A 103 -28.15 -23.68 -33.07
C CYS A 103 -28.50 -23.53 -34.55
N TYR A 104 -27.53 -23.20 -35.41
CA TYR A 104 -27.77 -22.88 -36.82
C TYR A 104 -27.25 -23.93 -37.81
N PHE A 105 -26.33 -24.82 -37.39
CA PHE A 105 -25.81 -25.94 -38.18
C PHE A 105 -26.06 -27.26 -37.44
#